data_AF-A0A3N7D8L7-F1
#
_entry.id   AF-A0A3N7D8L7-F1
#
_cell.length_a   1.000
_cell.length_b   1.000
_cell.length_c   1.000
_cell.angle_alpha   90.00
_cell.angle_beta   90.00
_cell.angle_gamma   90.00
#
_symmetry.space_group_name_H-M   'P 1'
#
loop_
_entity.id
_entity.type
_entity.pdbx_description
1 polymer ?
#
loop_
_entity_poly.entity_id
_entity_poly.type
_entity_poly.pdbx_seq_one_letter_code
_entity_poly.pdbx_strand_id
1 'polypeptide(L)'
;MVLERPDSPCIARCTTAVGDNVCRGCGRSFAEISNWCFMDEPAREQVWQQLPQRQPLLDIAERLGVLLDLQQLDGEEWGMLSLDGRRLFIRMQSSGVQLRLPDGRSLPLDVQQGLDGITAQLREYAALAN
;
A
#
# COMPACT_ATOMS: atom_id res chain seq x y z
N MET A 1 12.75 -23.64 20.25
CA MET A 1 11.78 -23.76 19.15
C MET A 1 12.13 -22.70 18.15
N VAL A 2 12.57 -23.09 16.95
CA VAL A 2 12.75 -22.14 15.85
C VAL A 2 11.36 -21.82 15.35
N LEU A 3 10.95 -20.55 15.43
CA LEU A 3 9.74 -20.08 14.77
C LEU A 3 10.08 -20.00 13.28
N GLU A 4 9.81 -21.07 12.53
CA GLU A 4 9.94 -21.05 11.08
C GLU A 4 8.90 -20.08 10.51
N ARG A 5 9.31 -19.26 9.54
CA ARG A 5 8.42 -18.32 8.85
C ARG A 5 7.31 -19.14 8.18
N PRO A 6 6.03 -18.78 8.37
CA PRO A 6 4.92 -19.56 7.81
C PRO A 6 4.98 -19.58 6.28
N ASP A 7 4.47 -20.66 5.67
CA ASP A 7 4.45 -20.84 4.20
C ASP A 7 3.63 -19.79 3.46
N SER A 8 2.74 -19.08 4.16
CA SER A 8 1.90 -18.02 3.61
C SER A 8 1.73 -16.89 4.62
N PRO A 9 1.75 -15.63 4.16
CA PRO A 9 1.47 -14.46 5.00
C PRO A 9 -0.03 -14.29 5.34
N CYS A 10 -0.88 -15.22 4.94
CA CYS A 10 -2.32 -15.14 5.16
C CYS A 10 -2.67 -15.32 6.65
N ILE A 11 -3.47 -14.40 7.20
CA ILE A 11 -4.01 -14.47 8.57
C ILE A 11 -5.46 -14.95 8.62
N ALA A 12 -5.93 -15.63 7.56
CA ALA A 12 -7.31 -16.10 7.39
C ALA A 12 -8.41 -15.02 7.47
N ARG A 13 -8.06 -13.73 7.33
CA ARG A 13 -9.00 -12.61 7.25
C ARG A 13 -8.86 -11.93 5.88
N CYS A 14 -9.65 -12.38 4.92
CA CYS A 14 -9.63 -11.84 3.56
C CYS A 14 -10.66 -10.74 3.39
N THR A 15 -10.23 -9.57 2.93
CA THR A 15 -11.13 -8.44 2.64
C THR A 15 -11.30 -8.19 1.14
N THR A 16 -10.46 -8.81 0.30
CA THR A 16 -10.59 -8.68 -1.17
C THR A 16 -11.85 -9.36 -1.70
N ALA A 17 -12.32 -10.42 -1.02
CA ALA A 17 -13.61 -11.04 -1.31
C ALA A 17 -14.81 -10.11 -1.06
N VAL A 18 -14.63 -9.03 -0.28
CA VAL A 18 -15.66 -8.04 0.06
C VAL A 18 -15.59 -6.80 -0.86
N GLY A 19 -14.52 -6.67 -1.65
CA GLY A 19 -14.36 -5.59 -2.63
C GLY A 19 -13.08 -4.77 -2.51
N ASP A 20 -12.20 -5.04 -1.53
CA ASP A 20 -10.89 -4.38 -1.48
C ASP A 20 -9.96 -4.91 -2.61
N ASN A 21 -9.15 -4.05 -3.23
CA ASN A 21 -8.17 -4.52 -4.22
C ASN A 21 -6.96 -5.21 -3.56
N VAL A 22 -6.61 -4.73 -2.36
CA VAL A 22 -5.52 -5.25 -1.52
C VAL A 22 -6.11 -5.71 -0.19
N CYS A 23 -5.74 -6.91 0.25
CA CYS A 23 -6.23 -7.48 1.48
C CYS A 23 -5.71 -6.70 2.69
N ARG A 24 -6.62 -6.13 3.49
CA ARG A 24 -6.26 -5.44 4.75
C ARG A 24 -5.70 -6.37 5.82
N GLY A 25 -5.89 -7.69 5.68
CA GLY A 25 -5.36 -8.67 6.62
C GLY A 25 -3.90 -9.05 6.36
N CYS A 26 -3.56 -9.37 5.11
CA CYS A 26 -2.23 -9.90 4.75
C CYS A 26 -1.42 -9.00 3.82
N GLY A 27 -1.94 -7.86 3.37
CA GLY A 27 -1.22 -6.92 2.51
C GLY A 27 -1.08 -7.34 1.05
N ARG A 28 -1.70 -8.45 0.64
CA ARG A 28 -1.59 -9.02 -0.71
C ARG A 28 -2.69 -8.55 -1.64
N SER A 29 -2.37 -8.40 -2.92
CA SER A 29 -3.39 -8.16 -3.95
C SER A 29 -4.23 -9.41 -4.19
N PHE A 30 -5.43 -9.23 -4.74
CA PHE A 30 -6.28 -10.37 -5.12
C PHE A 30 -5.57 -11.34 -6.09
N ALA A 31 -4.80 -10.81 -7.04
CA ALA A 31 -4.05 -11.60 -8.00
C ALA A 31 -2.98 -12.46 -7.32
N GLU A 32 -2.26 -11.91 -6.35
CA GLU A 32 -1.29 -12.68 -5.57
C GLU A 32 -1.96 -13.78 -4.78
N ILE A 33 -3.04 -13.46 -4.04
CA ILE A 33 -3.77 -14.42 -3.21
C ILE A 33 -4.24 -15.60 -4.05
N SER A 34 -4.85 -15.32 -5.21
CA SER A 34 -5.42 -16.33 -6.10
C SER A 34 -4.36 -17.22 -6.75
N ASN A 35 -3.17 -16.68 -7.02
CA ASN A 35 -2.09 -17.38 -7.70
C ASN A 35 -1.03 -17.98 -6.76
N TRP A 36 -1.13 -17.80 -5.44
CA TRP A 36 -0.07 -18.17 -4.50
C TRP A 36 0.43 -19.61 -4.65
N CYS A 37 -0.49 -20.57 -4.79
CA CYS A 37 -0.15 -21.99 -4.91
C CYS A 37 0.59 -22.34 -6.21
N PHE A 38 0.51 -21.46 -7.22
CA PHE A 38 1.16 -21.61 -8.51
C PHE A 38 2.44 -20.79 -8.62
N MET A 39 2.74 -19.95 -7.63
CA MET A 39 3.96 -19.14 -7.60
C MET A 39 5.17 -19.98 -7.18
N ASP A 40 6.24 -19.85 -7.94
CA ASP A 40 7.57 -20.33 -7.62
C ASP A 40 8.20 -19.54 -6.46
N GLU A 41 9.18 -20.16 -5.80
CA GLU A 41 9.81 -19.62 -4.59
C GLU A 41 10.33 -18.17 -4.72
N PRO A 42 11.02 -17.76 -5.81
CA PRO A 42 11.45 -16.36 -5.96
C PRO A 42 10.26 -15.39 -6.05
N ALA A 43 9.18 -15.76 -6.71
CA ALA A 43 7.98 -14.93 -6.79
C ALA A 43 7.30 -14.79 -5.41
N ARG A 44 7.25 -15.88 -4.63
CA ARG A 44 6.75 -15.84 -3.26
C ARG A 44 7.62 -14.97 -2.36
N GLU A 45 8.93 -15.06 -2.49
CA GLU A 45 9.87 -14.23 -1.73
C GLU A 45 9.74 -12.74 -2.09
N GLN A 46 9.53 -12.41 -3.35
CA GLN A 46 9.27 -11.03 -3.77
C GLN A 46 8.03 -10.46 -3.08
N VAL A 47 6.92 -11.22 -3.04
CA VAL A 47 5.71 -10.80 -2.32
C VAL A 47 6.04 -10.55 -0.85
N TRP A 48 6.75 -11.48 -0.20
CA TRP A 48 7.17 -11.33 1.21
C TRP A 48 7.96 -10.05 1.47
N GLN A 49 8.86 -9.67 0.56
CA GLN A 49 9.66 -8.44 0.69
C GLN A 49 8.83 -7.16 0.53
N GLN A 50 7.73 -7.22 -0.22
CA GLN A 50 6.84 -6.07 -0.46
C GLN A 50 5.85 -5.83 0.68
N LEU A 51 5.40 -6.87 1.39
CA LEU A 51 4.38 -6.76 2.44
C LEU A 51 4.68 -5.71 3.53
N PRO A 52 5.90 -5.62 4.09
CA PRO A 52 6.20 -4.60 5.10
C PRO A 52 6.03 -3.17 4.58
N GLN A 53 6.22 -2.92 3.28
CA GLN A 53 6.02 -1.60 2.66
C GLN A 53 4.55 -1.33 2.38
N ARG A 54 3.74 -2.36 2.11
CA ARG A 54 2.30 -2.22 1.84
C ARG A 54 1.48 -1.99 3.11
N GLN A 55 1.90 -2.54 4.25
CA GLN A 55 1.13 -2.47 5.49
C GLN A 55 0.84 -1.03 5.96
N PRO A 56 1.82 -0.10 6.02
CA PRO A 56 1.54 1.28 6.37
C PRO A 56 0.66 2.01 5.34
N LEU A 57 0.75 1.63 4.06
CA LEU A 57 -0.11 2.21 3.01
C LEU A 57 -1.57 1.81 3.19
N LEU A 58 -1.83 0.57 3.64
CA LEU A 58 -3.16 0.10 4.02
C LEU A 58 -3.71 0.89 5.21
N ASP A 59 -2.88 1.11 6.24
CA ASP A 59 -3.26 1.89 7.43
C ASP A 59 -3.60 3.35 7.08
N ILE A 60 -2.90 3.94 6.10
CA ILE A 60 -3.19 5.27 5.57
C ILE A 60 -4.51 5.27 4.79
N ALA A 61 -4.71 4.28 3.90
CA ALA A 61 -5.93 4.15 3.10
C ALA A 61 -7.17 3.98 4.00
N GLU A 62 -7.06 3.15 5.04
CA GLU A 62 -8.13 2.92 6.01
C GLU A 62 -8.51 4.19 6.77
N ARG A 63 -7.52 4.96 7.25
CA ARG A 63 -7.77 6.25 7.92
C ARG A 63 -8.40 7.29 7.00
N LEU A 64 -8.05 7.27 5.73
CA LEU A 64 -8.64 8.16 4.72
C LEU A 64 -10.02 7.69 4.26
N GLY A 65 -10.41 6.44 4.55
CA GLY A 65 -11.68 5.86 4.11
C GLY A 65 -11.70 5.56 2.61
N VAL A 66 -10.55 5.27 2.01
CA VAL A 66 -10.39 5.03 0.56
C VAL A 66 -9.82 3.64 0.32
N LEU A 67 -10.00 3.13 -0.90
CA LEU A 67 -9.39 1.87 -1.31
C LEU A 67 -7.92 2.09 -1.68
N LEU A 68 -7.06 1.17 -1.23
CA LEU A 68 -5.70 1.04 -1.72
C LEU A 68 -5.69 0.14 -2.95
N ASP A 69 -4.99 0.60 -3.98
CA ASP A 69 -4.61 -0.20 -5.13
C ASP A 69 -3.08 -0.20 -5.30
N LEU A 70 -2.52 -1.20 -5.96
CA LEU A 70 -1.07 -1.29 -6.19
C LEU A 70 -0.78 -1.07 -7.67
N GLN A 71 0.06 -0.09 -7.96
CA GLN A 71 0.41 0.31 -9.32
C GLN A 71 1.92 0.29 -9.50
N GLN A 72 2.38 -0.21 -10.65
CA GLN A 72 3.80 -0.20 -11.01
C GLN A 72 4.09 1.06 -11.82
N LEU A 73 4.90 1.97 -11.27
CA LEU A 73 5.32 3.21 -11.93
C LEU A 73 6.84 3.34 -11.87
N ASP A 74 7.46 3.61 -13.02
CA ASP A 74 8.92 3.77 -13.17
C ASP A 74 9.73 2.58 -12.64
N GLY A 75 9.17 1.36 -12.71
CA GLY A 75 9.80 0.13 -12.23
C GLY A 75 9.67 -0.10 -10.72
N GLU A 76 8.89 0.73 -10.03
CA GLU A 76 8.68 0.64 -8.58
C GLU A 76 7.20 0.49 -8.24
N GLU A 77 6.91 -0.16 -7.12
CA GLU A 77 5.55 -0.35 -6.64
C GLU A 77 5.07 0.86 -5.83
N TRP A 78 3.91 1.38 -6.20
CA TRP A 78 3.24 2.50 -5.54
C TRP A 78 1.86 2.08 -5.07
N GLY A 79 1.48 2.57 -3.89
CA GLY A 79 0.10 2.55 -3.44
C GLY A 79 -0.68 3.68 -4.09
N MET A 80 -1.66 3.36 -4.90
CA MET A 80 -2.59 4.35 -5.46
C MET A 80 -3.81 4.49 -4.55
N LEU A 81 -4.12 5.72 -4.20
CA LEU A 81 -5.32 6.12 -3.46
C LEU A 81 -6.16 7.06 -4.32
N SER A 82 -7.48 6.96 -4.20
CA SER A 82 -8.41 7.90 -4.82
C SER A 82 -9.05 8.77 -3.75
N LEU A 83 -8.64 10.04 -3.66
CA LEU A 83 -9.13 11.01 -2.67
C LEU A 83 -9.78 12.19 -3.39
N ASP A 84 -11.05 12.48 -3.08
CA ASP A 84 -11.84 13.55 -3.72
C ASP A 84 -11.84 13.49 -5.27
N GLY A 85 -11.87 12.28 -5.83
CA GLY A 85 -11.83 12.05 -7.29
C GLY A 85 -10.44 12.18 -7.92
N ARG A 86 -9.40 12.43 -7.13
CA ARG A 86 -8.00 12.53 -7.58
C ARG A 86 -7.21 11.30 -7.20
N ARG A 87 -6.34 10.86 -8.12
CA ARG A 87 -5.43 9.74 -7.88
C ARG A 87 -4.16 10.26 -7.25
N LEU A 88 -3.81 9.75 -6.09
CA LEU A 88 -2.57 10.04 -5.39
C LEU A 88 -1.75 8.76 -5.33
N PHE A 89 -0.46 8.86 -5.57
CA PHE A 89 0.45 7.72 -5.47
C PHE A 89 1.31 7.92 -4.22
N ILE A 90 1.27 6.97 -3.30
CA ILE A 90 2.06 7.00 -2.07
C ILE A 90 2.96 5.79 -2.00
N ARG A 91 4.15 5.97 -1.42
CA ARG A 91 5.12 4.90 -1.25
C ARG A 91 5.91 5.09 0.03
N MET A 92 6.24 4.00 0.70
CA MET A 92 7.11 4.01 1.87
C MET A 92 8.57 4.17 1.46
N GLN A 93 9.28 5.10 2.09
CA GLN A 93 10.73 5.28 2.00
C GLN A 93 11.37 5.10 3.38
N SER A 94 12.70 4.97 3.41
CA SER A 94 13.47 4.80 4.64
C SER A 94 13.33 5.96 5.65
N SER A 95 12.99 7.16 5.19
CA SER A 95 12.81 8.36 6.03
C SER A 95 11.38 8.88 6.09
N GLY A 96 10.40 8.22 5.46
CA GLY A 96 9.02 8.67 5.51
C GLY A 96 8.11 8.13 4.40
N VAL A 97 7.06 8.88 4.06
CA VAL A 97 6.14 8.53 2.97
C VAL A 97 6.40 9.49 1.80
N GLN A 98 6.67 8.95 0.63
CA GLN A 98 6.75 9.72 -0.59
C GLN A 98 5.37 9.80 -1.24
N LEU A 99 4.88 11.02 -1.47
CA LEU A 99 3.70 11.30 -2.26
C LEU A 99 4.11 11.67 -3.68
N ARG A 100 3.37 11.18 -4.67
CA ARG A 100 3.45 11.60 -6.06
C ARG A 100 2.05 11.94 -6.56
N LEU A 101 1.94 13.12 -7.15
CA LEU A 101 0.73 13.68 -7.73
C LEU A 101 0.57 13.25 -9.21
N PRO A 102 -0.64 13.31 -9.79
CA PRO A 102 -0.88 13.00 -11.21
C PRO A 102 -0.08 13.85 -12.19
N ASP A 103 0.29 15.07 -11.78
CA ASP A 103 1.10 15.99 -12.57
C ASP A 103 2.60 15.63 -12.59
N GLY A 104 2.99 14.55 -11.90
CA GLY A 104 4.35 14.06 -11.81
C GLY A 104 5.18 14.67 -10.68
N ARG A 105 4.66 15.66 -9.95
CA ARG A 105 5.36 16.21 -8.77
C ARG A 105 5.44 15.17 -7.68
N SER A 106 6.62 15.05 -7.08
CA SER A 106 6.87 14.18 -5.93
C SER A 106 7.24 15.02 -4.71
N LEU A 107 6.59 14.75 -3.59
CA LEU A 107 6.72 15.49 -2.34
C LEU A 107 6.96 14.50 -1.20
N PRO A 108 7.97 14.73 -0.33
CA PRO A 108 8.09 13.96 0.90
C PRO A 108 7.01 14.41 1.88
N LEU A 109 6.30 13.45 2.48
CA LEU A 109 5.38 13.72 3.60
C LEU A 109 6.14 13.64 4.91
N ASP A 110 5.93 14.63 5.77
CA ASP A 110 6.55 14.65 7.09
C ASP A 110 5.88 13.60 7.99
N VAL A 111 6.68 12.63 8.45
CA VAL A 111 6.24 11.55 9.35
C VAL A 111 6.44 11.92 10.82
N GLN A 112 7.07 13.06 11.14
CA GLN A 112 7.29 13.50 12.52
C GLN A 112 5.98 13.74 13.29
N GLN A 113 4.86 13.97 12.59
CA GLN A 113 3.53 14.12 13.18
C GLN A 113 2.72 12.81 13.27
N GLY A 114 3.33 11.67 12.96
CA GLY A 114 2.65 10.37 12.94
C GLY A 114 1.67 10.21 11.76
N LEU A 115 0.95 9.07 11.74
CA LEU A 115 0.05 8.72 10.63
C LEU A 115 -1.10 9.72 10.45
N ASP A 116 -1.58 10.34 11.53
CA ASP A 116 -2.66 11.32 11.44
C ASP A 116 -2.21 12.59 10.72
N GLY A 117 -0.98 13.05 10.96
CA GLY A 117 -0.36 14.16 10.23
C GLY A 117 -0.17 13.87 8.73
N ILE A 118 0.14 12.63 8.38
CA ILE A 118 0.23 12.18 6.97
C ILE A 118 -1.14 12.27 6.29
N THR A 119 -2.20 11.81 6.96
CA THR A 119 -3.55 11.88 6.39
C THR A 119 -4.06 13.31 6.21
N ALA A 120 -3.71 14.23 7.11
CA ALA A 120 -4.02 15.65 6.98
C ALA A 120 -3.30 16.28 5.76
N GLN A 121 -1.98 16.05 5.64
CA GLN A 121 -1.20 16.51 4.49
C GLN A 121 -1.75 15.98 3.17
N LEU A 122 -2.14 14.71 3.11
CA LEU A 122 -2.73 14.11 1.89
C LEU A 122 -4.03 14.81 1.46
N ARG A 123 -4.89 15.16 2.42
CA ARG A 123 -6.12 15.93 2.13
C ARG A 123 -5.81 17.34 1.65
N GLU A 124 -4.83 18.02 2.25
CA GLU A 124 -4.40 19.34 1.81
C GLU A 124 -3.84 19.31 0.38
N TYR A 125 -2.99 18.34 0.05
CA TYR A 125 -2.46 18.19 -1.30
C TYR A 125 -3.53 17.82 -2.32
N ALA A 126 -4.48 16.95 -1.94
CA ALA A 126 -5.64 16.66 -2.77
C ALA A 126 -6.45 17.93 -3.07
N ALA A 127 -6.58 18.86 -2.12
CA ALA A 127 -7.25 20.13 -2.35
C ALA A 127 -6.41 21.11 -3.22
N LEU A 128 -5.09 21.17 -3.04
CA LEU A 128 -4.19 22.10 -3.74
C LEU A 128 -3.92 21.75 -5.21
N ALA A 129 -4.14 20.52 -5.65
CA ALA A 129 -3.97 20.12 -7.05
C ALA A 129 -5.07 20.66 -8.01
N ASN A 130 -5.63 21.83 -7.69
CA ASN A 130 -6.74 22.49 -8.37
C ASN A 130 -6.32 23.22 -9.65
#